data_AF-A0A917YXS0-F1
#
_entry.id   AF-A0A917YXS0-F1
#
_cell.length_a   1.000
_cell.length_b   1.000
_cell.length_c   1.000
_cell.angle_alpha   90.00
_cell.angle_beta   90.00
_cell.angle_gamma   90.00
#
_symmetry.space_group_name_H-M   'P 1'
#
loop_
_entity.id
_entity.type
_entity.pdbx_description
1 polymer ?
#
loop_
_entity_poly.entity_id
_entity_poly.type
_entity_poly.pdbx_seq_one_letter_code
_entity_poly.pdbx_strand_id
1 'polypeptide(L)'
;MLFNQTQIFLLGALALWLAPLLLICWRYARLPHAQELLLAVLFLPTLLTDLLLQAFDSQSGWAFLAGLFNGMPVIIAALLVMAVAKTVLEKGRYRLWLICTCMGVAALLQMPFLLVPLDYKIQLLHQPLLGDLAGHWPLYGYLALCHFLVLFLAFNVEQKISDYQAHLSDQVVDVHLYRISVAAKLFGGLITLAFVSLVLTMLVAFDLLPFEHWQGFLQLGYYLLFVALSLSLMESRRYSPSPLDYHQLAEHHYSDAYLQHVLQRAERSMIQHKAYKIIGLRIKEFAALAEVNPNALAIATRQLLKRNFRVFVYHYRLEYAKNVLMRSDARVSAVAKRLGFDSEKFLSGVFVKYIEQMGKEGSH
;
A
#
# COMPACT_ATOMS: atom_id res chain seq x y z
N MET A 1 19.90 -5.73 38.83
CA MET A 1 19.47 -4.39 38.37
C MET A 1 18.01 -4.51 37.97
N LEU A 2 17.12 -3.71 38.59
CA LEU A 2 15.73 -3.61 38.16
C LEU A 2 15.69 -2.62 36.99
N PHE A 3 15.10 -3.03 35.86
CA PHE A 3 14.92 -2.15 34.72
C PHE A 3 13.90 -1.06 35.04
N ASN A 4 14.14 0.17 34.55
CA ASN A 4 13.19 1.26 34.63
C ASN A 4 11.99 1.01 33.69
N GLN A 5 10.84 1.64 33.95
CA GLN A 5 9.62 1.50 33.14
C GLN A 5 9.84 1.82 31.65
N THR A 6 10.66 2.84 31.35
CA THR A 6 11.04 3.22 29.98
C THR A 6 11.87 2.14 29.29
N GLN A 7 12.81 1.53 30.00
CA GLN A 7 13.62 0.42 29.50
C GLN A 7 12.76 -0.81 29.20
N ILE A 8 11.82 -1.15 30.08
CA ILE A 8 10.86 -2.25 29.85
C ILE A 8 10.01 -1.98 28.61
N PHE A 9 9.51 -0.75 28.43
CA PHE A 9 8.72 -0.38 27.27
C PHE A 9 9.52 -0.48 25.97
N LEU A 10 10.77 0.00 25.93
CA LEU A 10 11.64 -0.08 24.75
C LEU A 10 12.01 -1.53 24.41
N LEU A 11 12.26 -2.38 25.41
CA LEU A 11 12.47 -3.81 25.20
C LEU A 11 11.21 -4.49 24.65
N GLY A 12 10.02 -4.11 25.14
CA GLY A 12 8.74 -4.55 24.59
C GLY A 12 8.55 -4.11 23.14
N ALA A 13 8.93 -2.87 22.80
CA ALA A 13 8.92 -2.38 21.43
C ALA A 13 9.85 -3.19 20.53
N LEU A 14 11.10 -3.44 20.95
CA LEU A 14 12.04 -4.30 20.21
C LEU A 14 11.54 -5.74 20.06
N ALA A 15 10.90 -6.31 21.09
CA ALA A 15 10.28 -7.63 20.99
C ALA A 15 9.15 -7.65 19.96
N LEU A 16 8.36 -6.58 19.84
CA LEU A 16 7.31 -6.45 18.83
C LEU A 16 7.87 -6.49 17.40
N TRP A 17 9.09 -6.00 17.16
CA TRP A 17 9.76 -6.07 15.86
C TRP A 17 10.10 -7.50 15.42
N LEU A 18 10.25 -8.44 16.36
CA LEU A 18 10.50 -9.84 16.00
C LEU A 18 9.31 -10.45 15.25
N ALA A 19 8.07 -9.98 15.47
CA ALA A 19 6.89 -10.50 14.79
C ALA A 19 6.96 -10.32 13.26
N PRO A 20 7.12 -9.11 12.69
CA PRO A 20 7.28 -8.96 11.24
C PRO A 20 8.55 -9.65 10.73
N LEU A 21 9.64 -9.69 11.50
CA LEU A 21 10.88 -10.38 11.10
C LEU A 21 10.68 -11.89 10.92
N LEU A 22 10.04 -12.56 11.88
CA LEU A 22 9.75 -13.99 11.79
C LEU A 22 8.77 -14.29 10.67
N LEU A 23 7.73 -13.46 10.52
CA LEU A 23 6.72 -13.62 9.47
C LEU A 23 7.31 -13.49 8.07
N ILE A 24 8.21 -12.53 7.84
CA ILE A 24 8.84 -12.37 6.54
C ILE A 24 9.81 -13.49 6.23
N CYS A 25 10.60 -13.97 7.20
CA CYS A 25 11.47 -15.12 7.00
C CYS A 25 10.67 -16.37 6.61
N TRP A 26 9.51 -16.58 7.23
CA TRP A 26 8.64 -17.71 6.89
C TRP A 26 7.97 -17.57 5.51
N ARG A 27 7.64 -16.34 5.10
CA ARG A 27 6.88 -16.06 3.86
C ARG A 27 7.72 -15.51 2.71
N TYR A 28 9.03 -15.41 2.88
CA TYR A 28 9.92 -14.70 1.96
C TYR A 28 9.73 -15.13 0.50
N ALA A 29 9.73 -16.44 0.24
CA ALA A 29 9.60 -16.98 -1.11
C ALA A 29 8.23 -16.77 -1.77
N ARG A 30 7.20 -16.39 -1.01
CA ARG A 30 5.82 -16.23 -1.50
C ARG A 30 5.45 -14.78 -1.82
N LEU A 31 6.24 -13.81 -1.34
CA LEU A 31 5.94 -12.39 -1.48
C LEU A 31 6.72 -11.78 -2.66
N PRO A 32 6.05 -11.12 -3.63
CA PRO A 32 6.75 -10.50 -4.76
C PRO A 32 7.61 -9.28 -4.37
N HIS A 33 7.35 -8.70 -3.19
CA HIS A 33 8.02 -7.55 -2.59
C HIS A 33 8.84 -7.90 -1.34
N ALA A 34 9.27 -9.17 -1.22
CA ALA A 34 9.96 -9.67 -0.03
C ALA A 34 11.28 -8.94 0.28
N GLN A 35 12.04 -8.54 -0.74
CA GLN A 35 13.32 -7.86 -0.57
C GLN A 35 13.15 -6.48 0.08
N GLU A 36 12.27 -5.65 -0.48
CA GLU A 36 12.02 -4.31 0.05
C GLU A 36 11.45 -4.35 1.46
N LEU A 37 10.53 -5.29 1.70
CA LEU A 37 9.90 -5.46 2.99
C LEU A 37 10.89 -5.99 4.03
N LEU A 38 11.83 -6.87 3.65
CA LEU A 38 12.88 -7.36 4.55
C LEU A 38 13.80 -6.23 4.96
N LEU A 39 14.25 -5.42 4.00
CA LEU A 39 15.09 -4.26 4.29
C LEU A 39 14.37 -3.26 5.20
N ALA A 40 13.09 -2.97 4.92
CA ALA A 40 12.28 -2.08 5.77
C ALA A 40 12.20 -2.62 7.20
N VAL A 41 11.96 -3.93 7.35
CA VAL A 41 11.90 -4.58 8.66
C VAL A 41 13.26 -4.56 9.36
N LEU A 42 14.36 -4.85 8.67
CA LEU A 42 15.70 -4.82 9.27
C LEU A 42 16.10 -3.42 9.75
N PHE A 43 15.62 -2.35 9.10
CA PHE A 43 15.89 -0.97 9.51
C PHE A 43 14.95 -0.44 10.61
N LEU A 44 13.83 -1.11 10.91
CA LEU A 44 12.88 -0.66 11.96
C LEU A 44 13.55 -0.38 13.32
N PRO A 45 14.42 -1.26 13.87
CA PRO A 45 15.02 -1.05 15.19
C PRO A 45 15.89 0.20 15.24
N THR A 46 16.41 0.66 14.10
CA THR A 46 17.28 1.84 14.08
C THR A 46 16.51 3.13 14.36
N LEU A 47 15.16 3.12 14.31
CA LEU A 47 14.34 4.26 14.71
C LEU A 47 14.32 4.48 16.23
N LEU A 48 14.64 3.43 17.00
CA LEU A 48 14.64 3.47 18.46
C LEU A 48 16.04 3.72 19.04
N THR A 49 17.07 3.90 18.20
CA THR A 49 18.47 3.96 18.68
C THR A 49 18.70 5.10 19.64
N ASP A 50 18.20 6.30 19.36
CA ASP A 50 18.40 7.45 20.23
C ASP A 50 17.71 7.25 21.58
N LEU A 51 16.49 6.69 21.59
CA LEU A 51 15.76 6.33 22.80
C LEU A 51 16.47 5.22 23.60
N LEU A 52 17.06 4.24 22.92
CA LEU A 52 17.82 3.17 23.56
C LEU A 52 19.12 3.71 24.18
N LEU A 53 19.84 4.59 23.47
CA LEU A 53 21.04 5.24 24.00
C LEU A 53 20.69 6.09 25.23
N GLN A 54 19.65 6.91 25.16
CA GLN A 54 19.15 7.69 26.31
C GLN A 54 18.76 6.81 27.50
N ALA A 55 18.12 5.67 27.26
CA ALA A 55 17.60 4.81 28.33
C ALA A 55 18.65 3.89 28.96
N PHE A 56 19.65 3.42 28.22
CA PHE A 56 20.59 2.40 28.68
C PHE A 56 22.02 2.90 28.88
N ASP A 57 22.47 3.91 28.13
CA ASP A 57 23.87 4.29 28.13
C ASP A 57 24.08 5.74 27.70
N SER A 58 23.79 6.66 28.62
CA SER A 58 23.97 8.09 28.36
C SER A 58 25.44 8.56 28.49
N GLN A 59 26.35 7.76 29.06
CA GLN A 59 27.71 8.19 29.41
C GLN A 59 28.85 7.51 28.62
N SER A 60 28.59 6.65 27.63
CA SER A 60 29.65 5.84 26.99
C SER A 60 29.72 5.87 25.45
N GLY A 61 30.80 5.27 24.92
CA GLY A 61 31.38 5.42 23.57
C GLY A 61 30.51 5.08 22.37
N TRP A 62 29.20 4.84 22.54
CA TRP A 62 28.22 4.70 21.46
C TRP A 62 27.52 6.01 21.07
N ALA A 63 27.82 7.12 21.74
CA ALA A 63 27.26 8.44 21.43
C ALA A 63 27.51 8.90 19.98
N PHE A 64 28.47 8.31 19.26
CA PHE A 64 28.66 8.57 17.83
C PHE A 64 27.45 8.17 16.96
N LEU A 65 26.60 7.25 17.46
CA LEU A 65 25.37 6.80 16.80
C LEU A 65 24.19 7.77 17.00
N ALA A 66 24.29 8.72 17.94
CA ALA A 66 23.20 9.64 18.26
C ALA A 66 22.82 10.49 17.04
N GLY A 67 21.53 10.48 16.69
CA GLY A 67 20.99 11.23 15.56
C GLY A 67 21.40 10.70 14.18
N LEU A 68 22.21 9.63 14.10
CA LEU A 68 22.64 9.01 12.85
C LEU A 68 21.46 8.51 12.00
N PHE A 69 20.40 8.07 12.68
CA PHE A 69 19.26 7.40 12.07
C PHE A 69 18.03 8.31 11.92
N ASN A 70 18.19 9.63 12.10
CA ASN A 70 17.13 10.62 11.90
C ASN A 70 16.55 10.60 10.47
N GLY A 71 17.35 10.26 9.46
CA GLY A 71 16.90 10.07 8.08
C GLY A 71 16.25 8.71 7.78
N MET A 72 16.32 7.75 8.70
CA MET A 72 15.83 6.39 8.46
C MET A 72 14.32 6.29 8.19
N PRO A 73 13.43 7.12 8.78
CA PRO A 73 12.01 7.13 8.41
C PRO A 73 11.78 7.30 6.91
N VAL A 74 12.59 8.11 6.22
CA VAL A 74 12.52 8.32 4.76
C VAL A 74 12.87 7.02 4.04
N ILE A 75 13.95 6.35 4.45
CA ILE A 75 14.41 5.10 3.84
C ILE A 75 13.37 4.00 4.01
N ILE A 76 12.84 3.82 5.22
CA ILE A 76 11.80 2.82 5.51
C ILE A 76 10.52 3.14 4.73
N ALA A 77 10.08 4.41 4.71
CA ALA A 77 8.93 4.83 3.92
C ALA A 77 9.13 4.54 2.42
N ALA A 78 10.31 4.86 1.87
CA ALA A 78 10.66 4.58 0.48
C ALA A 78 10.59 3.08 0.14
N LEU A 79 11.14 2.23 1.01
CA LEU A 79 11.08 0.76 0.87
C LEU A 79 9.63 0.25 0.90
N LEU A 80 8.82 0.72 1.85
CA LEU A 80 7.41 0.36 1.95
C LEU A 80 6.59 0.85 0.73
N VAL A 81 6.88 2.04 0.21
CA VAL A 81 6.28 2.56 -1.03
C VAL A 81 6.64 1.69 -2.23
N MET A 82 7.89 1.25 -2.35
CA MET A 82 8.29 0.32 -3.41
C MET A 82 7.61 -1.03 -3.27
N ALA A 83 7.50 -1.55 -2.05
CA ALA A 83 6.79 -2.80 -1.79
C ALA A 83 5.33 -2.73 -2.27
N VAL A 84 4.62 -1.65 -1.93
CA VAL A 84 3.25 -1.41 -2.41
C VAL A 84 3.19 -1.24 -3.92
N ALA A 85 4.08 -0.44 -4.49
CA ALA A 85 4.11 -0.20 -5.93
C ALA A 85 4.22 -1.52 -6.72
N LYS A 86 5.03 -2.47 -6.25
CA LYS A 86 5.14 -3.81 -6.85
C LYS A 86 3.86 -4.65 -6.74
N THR A 87 3.02 -4.40 -5.74
CA THR A 87 1.72 -5.09 -5.59
C THR A 87 0.61 -4.50 -6.44
N VAL A 88 0.68 -3.19 -6.69
CA VAL A 88 -0.39 -2.41 -7.33
C VAL A 88 -0.15 -2.21 -8.82
N LEU A 89 1.11 -2.05 -9.25
CA LEU A 89 1.49 -1.70 -10.61
C LEU A 89 2.35 -2.80 -11.25
N GLU A 90 2.21 -2.98 -12.57
CA GLU A 90 3.12 -3.84 -13.32
C GLU A 90 4.55 -3.29 -13.34
N LYS A 91 5.52 -4.21 -13.52
CA LYS A 91 6.96 -3.89 -13.59
C LYS A 91 7.22 -2.81 -14.64
N GLY A 92 7.99 -1.78 -14.28
CA GLY A 92 8.37 -0.67 -15.18
C GLY A 92 7.45 0.55 -15.14
N ARG A 93 6.27 0.48 -14.49
CA ARG A 93 5.34 1.62 -14.39
C ARG A 93 5.52 2.50 -13.15
N TYR A 94 6.42 2.15 -12.25
CA TYR A 94 6.74 2.99 -11.09
C TYR A 94 8.08 3.71 -11.30
N ARG A 95 8.10 5.02 -11.01
CA ARG A 95 9.27 5.89 -11.15
C ARG A 95 10.27 5.64 -10.03
N LEU A 96 11.08 4.58 -10.16
CA LEU A 96 12.11 4.20 -9.18
C LEU A 96 13.06 5.36 -8.86
N TRP A 97 13.43 6.16 -9.88
CA TRP A 97 14.33 7.30 -9.71
C TRP A 97 13.83 8.30 -8.66
N LEU A 98 12.53 8.63 -8.63
CA LEU A 98 11.98 9.55 -7.61
C LEU A 98 12.19 9.01 -6.18
N ILE A 99 11.97 7.72 -5.99
CA ILE A 99 12.12 7.07 -4.68
C ILE A 99 13.60 7.04 -4.26
N CYS A 100 14.48 6.67 -5.19
CA CYS A 100 15.93 6.68 -4.96
C CYS A 100 16.48 8.09 -4.71
N THR A 101 15.95 9.11 -5.38
CA THR A 101 16.33 10.51 -5.14
C THR A 101 15.95 10.95 -3.73
N CYS A 102 14.75 10.61 -3.23
CA CYS A 102 14.39 10.92 -1.84
C CYS A 102 15.33 10.25 -0.83
N MET A 103 15.71 8.98 -1.06
CA MET A 103 16.69 8.28 -0.21
C MET A 103 18.08 8.92 -0.29
N GLY A 104 18.53 9.28 -1.50
CA GLY A 104 19.83 9.91 -1.73
C GLY A 104 19.91 11.30 -1.07
N VAL A 105 18.85 12.11 -1.19
CA VAL A 105 18.77 13.44 -0.55
C VAL A 105 18.80 13.30 0.98
N ALA A 106 18.04 12.37 1.55
CA ALA A 106 18.07 12.14 3.00
C ALA A 106 19.47 11.68 3.48
N ALA A 107 20.11 10.76 2.75
CA ALA A 107 21.44 10.28 3.09
C ALA A 107 22.52 11.37 2.97
N LEU A 108 22.48 12.18 1.91
CA LEU A 108 23.43 13.28 1.70
C LEU A 108 23.29 14.36 2.77
N LEU A 109 22.06 14.68 3.17
CA LEU A 109 21.79 15.70 4.18
C LEU A 109 22.01 15.22 5.61
N GLN A 110 22.27 13.92 5.83
CA GLN A 110 22.77 13.37 7.09
C GLN A 110 24.27 13.66 7.29
N MET A 111 25.02 14.00 6.23
CA MET A 111 26.47 14.22 6.30
C MET A 111 26.90 15.33 7.28
N PRO A 112 26.23 16.49 7.37
CA PRO A 112 26.56 17.48 8.39
C PRO A 112 26.43 16.92 9.81
N PHE A 113 25.40 16.11 10.08
CA PHE A 113 25.19 15.45 11.38
C PHE A 113 26.32 14.45 11.72
N LEU A 114 26.91 13.82 10.71
CA LEU A 114 28.07 12.93 10.90
C LEU A 114 29.32 13.70 11.35
N LEU A 115 29.51 14.91 10.82
CA LEU A 115 30.67 15.77 11.04
C LEU A 115 30.61 16.59 12.34
N VAL A 116 29.45 16.62 13.01
CA VAL A 116 29.27 17.30 14.30
C VAL A 116 30.14 16.65 15.39
N PRO A 117 30.82 17.43 16.25
CA PRO A 117 31.65 16.92 17.34
C PRO A 117 30.91 15.99 18.30
N LEU A 118 31.63 14.99 18.85
CA LEU A 118 31.05 14.00 19.76
C LEU A 118 30.46 14.63 21.02
N ASP A 119 31.11 15.65 21.58
CA ASP A 119 30.64 16.36 22.78
C ASP A 119 29.25 16.97 22.58
N TYR A 120 29.02 17.53 21.39
CA TYR A 120 27.72 18.09 21.04
C TYR A 120 26.65 17.00 20.86
N LYS A 121 27.00 15.83 20.32
CA LYS A 121 26.07 14.69 20.24
C LYS A 121 25.71 14.15 21.63
N ILE A 122 26.68 14.08 22.54
CA ILE A 122 26.44 13.71 23.94
C ILE A 122 25.52 14.73 24.60
N GLN A 123 25.72 16.03 24.34
CA GLN A 123 24.83 17.08 24.83
C GLN A 123 23.40 16.90 24.31
N LEU A 124 23.21 16.63 23.02
CA LEU A 124 21.89 16.37 22.42
C LEU A 124 21.16 15.15 22.98
N LEU A 125 21.89 14.15 23.48
CA LEU A 125 21.27 13.00 24.15
C LEU A 125 20.69 13.37 25.52
N HIS A 126 21.32 14.31 26.23
CA HIS A 126 20.91 14.72 27.58
C HIS A 126 19.98 15.93 27.59
N GLN A 127 20.11 16.80 26.60
CA GLN A 127 19.31 18.02 26.44
C GLN A 127 18.54 17.93 25.13
N PRO A 128 17.20 17.92 25.17
CA PRO A 128 16.39 17.88 23.95
C PRO A 128 16.58 19.17 23.14
N LEU A 129 16.44 19.05 21.82
CA LEU A 129 16.36 20.19 20.92
C LEU A 129 15.10 21.00 21.25
N LEU A 130 15.29 22.18 21.87
CA LEU A 130 14.24 23.11 22.24
C LEU A 130 14.68 24.53 21.87
N GLY A 131 13.86 25.21 21.06
CA GLY A 131 14.12 26.60 20.67
C GLY A 131 15.48 26.78 19.98
N ASP A 132 16.00 28.01 20.07
CA ASP A 132 17.26 28.46 19.47
C ASP A 132 17.44 28.04 18.00
N LEU A 133 16.49 28.49 17.17
CA LEU A 133 16.54 28.25 15.73
C LEU A 133 17.86 28.72 15.12
N ALA A 134 18.42 29.85 15.56
CA ALA A 134 19.65 30.39 14.99
C ALA A 134 20.85 29.43 15.21
N GLY A 135 20.97 28.83 16.39
CA GLY A 135 22.02 27.84 16.68
C GLY A 135 21.79 26.48 16.06
N HIS A 136 20.53 26.04 15.95
CA HIS A 136 20.16 24.65 15.62
C HIS A 136 19.47 24.48 14.25
N TRP A 137 19.40 25.54 13.42
CA TRP A 137 18.66 25.50 12.14
C TRP A 137 19.04 24.34 11.21
N PRO A 138 20.31 23.87 11.10
CA PRO A 138 20.62 22.76 10.20
C PRO A 138 19.94 21.46 10.64
N LEU A 139 19.78 21.26 11.95
CA LEU A 139 19.16 20.07 12.53
C LEU A 139 17.64 20.13 12.34
N TYR A 140 17.01 21.25 12.69
CA TYR A 140 15.57 21.44 12.47
C TYR A 140 15.21 21.40 10.98
N GLY A 141 16.00 22.04 10.13
CA GLY A 141 15.80 22.01 8.68
C GLY A 141 15.93 20.61 8.11
N TYR A 142 16.90 19.83 8.58
CA TYR A 142 17.06 18.43 8.18
C TYR A 142 15.89 17.54 8.64
N LEU A 143 15.47 17.66 9.90
CA LEU A 143 14.33 16.91 10.44
C LEU A 143 13.04 17.26 9.71
N ALA A 144 12.76 18.56 9.52
CA ALA A 144 11.62 19.04 8.76
C ALA A 144 11.62 18.49 7.33
N LEU A 145 12.78 18.49 6.67
CA LEU A 145 12.91 17.90 5.34
C LEU A 145 12.65 16.39 5.34
N CYS A 146 13.15 15.64 6.33
CA CYS A 146 12.88 14.21 6.44
C CYS A 146 11.38 13.94 6.60
N HIS A 147 10.69 14.68 7.47
CA HIS A 147 9.24 14.58 7.63
C HIS A 147 8.49 14.95 6.34
N PHE A 148 8.93 16.00 5.64
CA PHE A 148 8.38 16.38 4.35
C PHE A 148 8.58 15.30 3.27
N LEU A 149 9.75 14.67 3.20
CA LEU A 149 10.02 13.59 2.25
C LEU A 149 9.16 12.35 2.55
N VAL A 150 8.98 11.99 3.83
CA VAL A 150 8.06 10.91 4.22
C VAL A 150 6.62 11.27 3.81
N LEU A 151 6.18 12.50 4.06
CA LEU A 151 4.86 13.00 3.67
C LEU A 151 4.67 12.90 2.15
N PHE A 152 5.63 13.37 1.37
CA PHE A 152 5.62 13.29 -0.09
C PHE A 152 5.51 11.84 -0.58
N LEU A 153 6.34 10.94 -0.04
CA LEU A 153 6.32 9.51 -0.39
C LEU A 153 4.97 8.86 -0.04
N ALA A 154 4.43 9.17 1.14
CA ALA A 154 3.15 8.65 1.62
C ALA A 154 1.98 9.13 0.75
N PHE A 155 1.96 10.41 0.36
CA PHE A 155 0.93 10.96 -0.52
C PHE A 155 0.98 10.33 -1.92
N ASN A 156 2.17 10.18 -2.50
CA ASN A 156 2.36 9.56 -3.81
C ASN A 156 1.87 8.10 -3.86
N VAL A 157 2.03 7.34 -2.79
CA VAL A 157 1.56 5.95 -2.75
C VAL A 157 0.07 5.85 -2.43
N GLU A 158 -0.46 6.73 -1.58
CA GLU A 158 -1.90 6.79 -1.28
C GLU A 158 -2.69 7.04 -2.56
N GLN A 159 -2.28 8.03 -3.38
CA GLN A 159 -2.91 8.31 -4.66
C GLN A 159 -2.92 7.09 -5.57
N LYS A 160 -1.80 6.36 -5.67
CA LYS A 160 -1.71 5.12 -6.46
C LYS A 160 -2.62 4.01 -5.94
N ILE A 161 -2.74 3.86 -4.62
CA ILE A 161 -3.66 2.89 -4.01
C ILE A 161 -5.11 3.30 -4.29
N SER A 162 -5.43 4.59 -4.20
CA SER A 162 -6.75 5.14 -4.49
C SER A 162 -7.14 4.88 -5.95
N ASP A 163 -6.27 5.25 -6.89
CA ASP A 163 -6.46 5.00 -8.34
C ASP A 163 -6.65 3.51 -8.64
N TYR A 164 -5.84 2.66 -7.99
CA TYR A 164 -5.97 1.21 -8.09
C TYR A 164 -7.32 0.70 -7.59
N GLN A 165 -7.78 1.16 -6.43
CA GLN A 165 -9.05 0.75 -5.87
C GLN A 165 -10.24 1.23 -6.72
N ALA A 166 -10.15 2.44 -7.28
CA ALA A 166 -11.17 2.99 -8.16
C ALA A 166 -11.35 2.15 -9.44
N HIS A 167 -10.24 1.70 -10.04
CA HIS A 167 -10.24 0.91 -11.28
C HIS A 167 -10.20 -0.61 -11.06
N LEU A 168 -10.33 -1.07 -9.82
CA LEU A 168 -10.22 -2.48 -9.50
C LEU A 168 -11.33 -3.30 -10.19
N SER A 169 -12.52 -2.71 -10.35
CA SER A 169 -13.66 -3.33 -11.03
C SER A 169 -13.48 -3.53 -12.55
N ASP A 170 -12.54 -2.82 -13.17
CA ASP A 170 -12.15 -3.01 -14.57
C ASP A 170 -11.07 -4.10 -14.73
N GLN A 171 -10.39 -4.44 -13.64
CA GLN A 171 -9.27 -5.38 -13.65
C GLN A 171 -9.66 -6.77 -13.19
N VAL A 172 -10.53 -6.87 -12.19
CA VAL A 172 -10.87 -8.15 -11.56
C VAL A 172 -12.37 -8.27 -11.33
N VAL A 173 -12.87 -9.49 -11.46
CA VAL A 173 -14.29 -9.79 -11.23
C VAL A 173 -14.61 -9.79 -9.73
N ASP A 174 -13.79 -10.45 -8.94
CA ASP A 174 -14.00 -10.66 -7.51
C ASP A 174 -13.17 -9.65 -6.69
N VAL A 175 -13.63 -8.40 -6.68
CA VAL A 175 -12.94 -7.22 -6.10
C VAL A 175 -12.51 -7.41 -4.63
N HIS A 176 -13.30 -8.13 -3.84
CA HIS A 176 -13.01 -8.35 -2.41
C HIS A 176 -11.70 -9.12 -2.17
N LEU A 177 -11.26 -9.95 -3.13
CA LEU A 177 -10.03 -10.74 -3.02
C LEU A 177 -8.75 -9.91 -3.19
N TYR A 178 -8.86 -8.73 -3.80
CA TYR A 178 -7.72 -7.92 -4.25
C TYR A 178 -7.66 -6.53 -3.60
N ARG A 179 -8.65 -6.16 -2.78
CA ARG A 179 -8.72 -4.84 -2.13
C ARG A 179 -7.63 -4.69 -1.06
N ILE A 180 -6.97 -3.54 -1.03
CA ILE A 180 -5.89 -3.21 -0.07
C ILE A 180 -6.35 -2.11 0.89
N SER A 181 -7.49 -2.32 1.56
CA SER A 181 -8.14 -1.30 2.40
C SER A 181 -7.37 -0.97 3.68
N VAL A 182 -6.69 -1.95 4.29
CA VAL A 182 -5.91 -1.73 5.53
C VAL A 182 -4.66 -0.91 5.25
N ALA A 183 -3.88 -1.26 4.23
CA ALA A 183 -2.69 -0.48 3.87
C ALA A 183 -3.05 0.95 3.48
N ALA A 184 -4.14 1.17 2.73
CA ALA A 184 -4.63 2.52 2.40
C ALA A 184 -4.84 3.38 3.67
N LYS A 185 -5.52 2.83 4.68
CA LYS A 185 -5.74 3.51 5.97
C LYS A 185 -4.43 3.79 6.71
N LEU A 186 -3.50 2.84 6.71
CA LEU A 186 -2.22 2.99 7.38
C LEU A 186 -1.32 4.03 6.70
N PHE A 187 -1.33 4.11 5.36
CA PHE A 187 -0.66 5.19 4.62
C PHE A 187 -1.32 6.55 4.87
N GLY A 188 -2.65 6.61 4.99
CA GLY A 188 -3.34 7.80 5.49
C GLY A 188 -2.86 8.22 6.89
N GLY A 189 -2.67 7.24 7.80
CA GLY A 189 -2.05 7.47 9.09
C GLY A 189 -0.61 8.00 8.99
N LEU A 190 0.17 7.54 8.01
CA LEU A 190 1.54 7.99 7.78
C LEU A 190 1.59 9.44 7.27
N ILE A 191 0.65 9.83 6.41
CA ILE A 191 0.45 11.22 5.97
C ILE A 191 0.18 12.11 7.19
N THR A 192 -0.80 11.72 8.02
CA THR A 192 -1.15 12.49 9.23
C THR A 192 0.03 12.60 10.18
N LEU A 193 0.72 11.49 10.48
CA LEU A 193 1.86 11.49 11.37
C LEU A 193 3.01 12.35 10.82
N ALA A 194 3.31 12.26 9.53
CA ALA A 194 4.37 13.06 8.93
C ALA A 194 4.04 14.55 8.89
N PHE A 195 2.78 14.90 8.64
CA PHE A 195 2.31 16.29 8.72
C PHE A 195 2.41 16.83 10.15
N VAL A 196 1.93 16.07 11.15
CA VAL A 196 2.05 16.45 12.57
C VAL A 196 3.52 16.58 12.98
N SER A 197 4.38 15.67 12.52
CA SER A 197 5.82 15.71 12.80
C SER A 197 6.47 16.97 12.24
N LEU A 198 6.12 17.36 11.01
CA LEU A 198 6.59 18.58 10.37
C LEU A 198 6.15 19.82 11.16
N VAL A 199 4.87 19.92 11.49
CA VAL A 199 4.32 21.05 12.27
C VAL A 199 4.97 21.12 13.65
N LEU A 200 5.08 19.98 14.34
CA LEU A 200 5.68 19.89 15.67
C LEU A 200 7.14 20.33 15.66
N THR A 201 7.92 19.90 14.67
CA THR A 201 9.32 20.32 14.49
C THR A 201 9.41 21.84 14.35
N MET A 202 8.52 22.46 13.57
CA MET A 202 8.50 23.91 13.40
C MET A 202 8.09 24.63 14.70
N LEU A 203 7.05 24.16 15.40
CA LEU A 203 6.60 24.75 16.66
C LEU A 203 7.70 24.72 17.74
N VAL A 204 8.43 23.62 17.85
CA VAL A 204 9.55 23.50 18.79
C VAL A 204 10.72 24.39 18.37
N ALA A 205 11.04 24.45 17.07
CA ALA A 205 12.14 25.27 16.57
C ALA A 205 11.93 26.77 16.82
N PHE A 206 10.68 27.26 16.74
CA PHE A 206 10.32 28.65 17.02
C PHE A 206 10.00 28.93 18.50
N ASP A 207 10.25 27.98 19.39
CA ASP A 207 9.97 28.10 20.83
C ASP A 207 8.48 28.37 21.15
N LEU A 208 7.57 27.93 20.26
CA LEU A 208 6.12 28.08 20.42
C LEU A 208 5.51 26.94 21.24
N LEU A 209 6.25 25.84 21.42
CA LEU A 209 5.82 24.67 22.17
C LEU A 209 7.01 24.07 22.94
N PRO A 210 7.09 24.27 24.27
CA PRO A 210 8.16 23.72 25.11
C PRO A 210 7.88 22.25 25.46
N PHE A 211 7.84 21.39 24.44
CA PHE A 211 7.56 19.96 24.62
C PHE A 211 8.84 19.13 24.54
N GLU A 212 9.45 18.83 25.68
CA GLU A 212 10.79 18.20 25.77
C GLU A 212 10.88 16.81 25.14
N HIS A 213 9.80 16.03 25.14
CA HIS A 213 9.80 14.63 24.72
C HIS A 213 9.38 14.44 23.24
N TRP A 214 9.22 15.53 22.49
CA TRP A 214 8.63 15.53 21.15
C TRP A 214 9.29 14.54 20.19
N GLN A 215 10.62 14.51 20.13
CA GLN A 215 11.37 13.65 19.21
C GLN A 215 11.15 12.17 19.53
N GLY A 216 11.14 11.80 20.81
CA GLY A 216 10.87 10.43 21.24
C GLY A 216 9.45 9.97 20.89
N PHE A 217 8.45 10.83 21.06
CA PHE A 217 7.08 10.54 20.65
C PHE A 217 6.95 10.35 19.13
N LEU A 218 7.62 11.17 18.34
CA LEU A 218 7.62 11.03 16.88
C LEU A 218 8.32 9.73 16.43
N GLN A 219 9.50 9.43 16.98
CA GLN A 219 10.24 8.20 16.68
C GLN A 219 9.41 6.96 17.00
N LEU A 220 8.77 6.92 18.17
CA LEU A 220 7.89 5.83 18.56
C LEU A 220 6.64 5.74 17.67
N GLY A 221 6.04 6.88 17.32
CA GLY A 221 4.89 6.94 16.41
C GLY A 221 5.23 6.34 15.04
N TYR A 222 6.37 6.73 14.47
CA TYR A 222 6.84 6.17 13.19
C TYR A 222 7.13 4.68 13.32
N TYR A 223 7.81 4.27 14.40
CA TYR A 223 8.13 2.87 14.65
C TYR A 223 6.87 1.99 14.66
N LEU A 224 5.88 2.33 15.48
CA LEU A 224 4.63 1.56 15.60
C LEU A 224 3.86 1.51 14.28
N LEU A 225 3.81 2.64 13.57
CA LEU A 225 3.11 2.71 12.30
C LEU A 225 3.81 1.89 11.20
N PHE A 226 5.14 1.92 11.13
CA PHE A 226 5.90 1.12 10.18
C PHE A 226 5.86 -0.38 10.51
N VAL A 227 5.80 -0.77 11.79
CA VAL A 227 5.50 -2.15 12.20
C VAL A 227 4.13 -2.56 11.68
N ALA A 228 3.10 -1.75 11.90
CA ALA A 228 1.74 -2.02 11.43
C ALA A 228 1.64 -2.12 9.90
N LEU A 229 2.29 -1.20 9.17
CA LEU A 229 2.40 -1.23 7.71
C LEU A 229 3.11 -2.50 7.24
N SER A 230 4.23 -2.86 7.86
CA SER A 230 4.98 -4.08 7.51
C SER A 230 4.11 -5.32 7.68
N LEU A 231 3.43 -5.46 8.82
CA LEU A 231 2.51 -6.57 9.08
C LEU A 231 1.35 -6.61 8.08
N SER A 232 0.76 -5.46 7.75
CA SER A 232 -0.32 -5.37 6.76
C SER A 232 0.13 -5.81 5.36
N LEU A 233 1.39 -5.57 4.98
CA LEU A 233 1.94 -5.97 3.68
C LEU A 233 2.39 -7.43 3.63
N MET A 234 2.51 -8.11 4.78
CA MET A 234 2.82 -9.54 4.89
C MET A 234 1.58 -10.44 4.87
N GLU A 235 0.37 -9.86 4.89
CA GLU A 235 -0.86 -10.61 4.82
C GLU A 235 -0.95 -11.39 3.50
N SER A 236 -1.28 -12.68 3.60
CA SER A 236 -1.38 -13.56 2.43
C SER A 236 -2.59 -13.15 1.59
N ARG A 237 -2.36 -12.25 0.62
CA ARG A 237 -3.40 -11.74 -0.28
C ARG A 237 -3.11 -12.14 -1.73
N ARG A 238 -4.17 -12.16 -2.54
CA ARG A 238 -4.02 -12.23 -4.00
C ARG A 238 -3.69 -10.83 -4.50
N TYR A 239 -2.67 -10.72 -5.33
CA TYR A 239 -2.29 -9.45 -5.95
C TYR A 239 -2.73 -9.45 -7.41
N SER A 240 -3.27 -8.32 -7.86
CA SER A 240 -3.54 -8.08 -9.27
C SER A 240 -2.89 -6.76 -9.65
N PRO A 241 -1.58 -6.76 -9.97
CA PRO A 241 -0.92 -5.57 -10.50
C PRO A 241 -1.67 -5.09 -11.75
N SER A 242 -1.97 -3.80 -11.84
CA SER A 242 -2.80 -3.27 -12.91
C SER A 242 -2.08 -3.34 -14.26
N PRO A 243 -2.60 -4.10 -15.24
CA PRO A 243 -2.11 -4.04 -16.62
C PRO A 243 -2.63 -2.78 -17.33
N LEU A 244 -3.61 -2.10 -16.73
CA LEU A 244 -4.40 -1.08 -17.41
C LEU A 244 -3.68 0.25 -17.46
N ASP A 245 -3.65 0.90 -18.62
CA ASP A 245 -3.24 2.30 -18.72
C ASP A 245 -4.46 3.19 -18.51
N TYR A 246 -4.53 3.84 -17.35
CA TYR A 246 -5.69 4.66 -16.97
C TYR A 246 -5.85 5.90 -17.85
N HIS A 247 -4.77 6.43 -18.44
CA HIS A 247 -4.87 7.54 -19.38
C HIS A 247 -5.52 7.09 -20.70
N GLN A 248 -5.10 5.96 -21.25
CA GLN A 248 -5.70 5.41 -22.47
C GLN A 248 -7.17 5.01 -22.27
N LEU A 249 -7.55 4.56 -21.06
CA LEU A 249 -8.94 4.29 -20.70
C LEU A 249 -9.83 5.53 -20.74
N ALA A 250 -9.27 6.73 -20.54
CA ALA A 250 -10.02 7.98 -20.63
C ALA A 250 -10.07 8.52 -22.07
N GLU A 251 -8.98 8.36 -22.84
CA GLU A 251 -8.81 9.01 -24.14
C GLU A 251 -9.34 8.21 -25.35
N HIS A 252 -9.67 6.92 -25.19
CA HIS A 252 -10.37 6.09 -26.20
C HIS A 252 -9.73 6.07 -27.62
N HIS A 253 -8.45 5.69 -27.70
CA HIS A 253 -7.67 5.76 -28.95
C HIS A 253 -7.97 4.67 -30.03
N TYR A 254 -8.90 3.74 -29.78
CA TYR A 254 -9.15 2.62 -30.68
C TYR A 254 -10.35 2.87 -31.60
N SER A 255 -10.30 2.35 -32.83
CA SER A 255 -11.45 2.40 -33.74
C SER A 255 -12.57 1.46 -33.28
N ASP A 256 -13.82 1.86 -33.51
CA ASP A 256 -15.00 1.07 -33.11
C ASP A 256 -15.00 -0.34 -33.71
N ALA A 257 -14.57 -0.48 -34.96
CA ALA A 257 -14.47 -1.78 -35.64
C ALA A 257 -13.47 -2.73 -34.93
N TYR A 258 -12.34 -2.20 -34.47
CA TYR A 258 -11.36 -2.98 -33.71
C TYR A 258 -11.93 -3.39 -32.34
N LEU A 259 -12.62 -2.48 -31.65
CA LEU A 259 -13.24 -2.76 -30.36
C LEU A 259 -14.35 -3.83 -30.48
N GLN A 260 -15.14 -3.80 -31.54
CA GLN A 260 -16.15 -4.84 -31.82
C GLN A 260 -15.49 -6.19 -32.04
N HIS A 261 -14.41 -6.25 -32.81
CA HIS A 261 -13.65 -7.48 -33.02
C HIS A 261 -13.06 -8.03 -31.70
N VAL A 262 -12.48 -7.16 -30.87
CA VAL A 262 -11.98 -7.52 -29.53
C VAL A 262 -13.10 -8.09 -28.67
N LEU A 263 -14.28 -7.46 -28.67
CA LEU A 263 -15.42 -7.91 -27.89
C LEU A 263 -15.93 -9.28 -28.36
N GLN A 264 -16.10 -9.49 -29.67
CA GLN A 264 -16.52 -10.77 -30.23
C GLN A 264 -15.57 -11.92 -29.87
N ARG A 265 -14.25 -11.68 -29.93
CA ARG A 265 -13.25 -12.67 -29.49
C ARG A 265 -13.36 -12.97 -27.99
N ALA A 266 -13.57 -11.94 -27.18
CA ALA A 266 -13.76 -12.09 -25.74
C ALA A 266 -15.03 -12.91 -25.42
N GLU A 267 -16.17 -12.61 -26.04
CA GLU A 267 -17.41 -13.36 -25.83
C GLU A 267 -17.29 -14.83 -26.24
N ARG A 268 -16.65 -15.10 -27.39
CA ARG A 268 -16.36 -16.47 -27.82
C ARG A 268 -15.49 -17.21 -26.80
N SER A 269 -14.42 -16.58 -26.34
CA SER A 269 -13.51 -17.16 -25.35
C SER A 269 -14.18 -17.38 -23.99
N MET A 270 -15.09 -16.48 -23.58
CA MET A 270 -15.88 -16.61 -22.35
C MET A 270 -16.66 -17.91 -22.29
N ILE A 271 -17.31 -18.29 -23.39
CA ILE A 271 -18.10 -19.53 -23.49
C ILE A 271 -17.19 -20.74 -23.68
N GLN A 272 -16.25 -20.68 -24.62
CA GLN A 272 -15.36 -21.79 -24.96
C GLN A 272 -14.55 -22.29 -23.77
N HIS A 273 -13.95 -21.37 -23.01
CA HIS A 273 -13.12 -21.69 -21.84
C HIS A 273 -13.92 -21.74 -20.53
N LYS A 274 -15.23 -21.49 -20.58
CA LYS A 274 -16.09 -21.36 -19.39
C LYS A 274 -15.50 -20.38 -18.36
N ALA A 275 -14.89 -19.29 -18.82
CA ALA A 275 -14.13 -18.36 -18.00
C ALA A 275 -14.98 -17.74 -16.88
N TYR A 276 -16.30 -17.62 -17.07
CA TYR A 276 -17.25 -17.19 -16.06
C TYR A 276 -17.22 -18.04 -14.77
N LYS A 277 -16.73 -19.28 -14.79
CA LYS A 277 -16.58 -20.14 -13.60
C LYS A 277 -15.30 -19.90 -12.81
N ILE A 278 -14.33 -19.16 -13.37
CA ILE A 278 -13.03 -18.95 -12.74
C ILE A 278 -13.19 -17.90 -11.62
N ILE A 279 -12.88 -18.30 -10.38
CA ILE A 279 -12.94 -17.42 -9.19
C ILE A 279 -11.66 -16.59 -9.11
N GLY A 280 -11.82 -15.27 -9.02
CA GLY A 280 -10.75 -14.30 -9.02
C GLY A 280 -10.22 -13.97 -10.41
N LEU A 281 -11.01 -14.23 -11.47
CA LEU A 281 -10.61 -13.98 -12.86
C LEU A 281 -10.14 -12.52 -13.04
N ARG A 282 -8.93 -12.38 -13.61
CA ARG A 282 -8.32 -11.10 -13.92
C ARG A 282 -8.41 -10.79 -15.42
N ILE A 283 -8.57 -9.52 -15.77
CA ILE A 283 -8.67 -9.09 -17.16
C ILE A 283 -7.43 -9.47 -17.96
N LYS A 284 -6.24 -9.44 -17.33
CA LYS A 284 -4.98 -9.86 -17.96
C LYS A 284 -5.02 -11.33 -18.40
N GLU A 285 -5.48 -12.22 -17.52
CA GLU A 285 -5.58 -13.66 -17.78
C GLU A 285 -6.62 -13.93 -18.86
N PHE A 286 -7.77 -13.27 -18.75
CA PHE A 286 -8.85 -13.44 -19.70
C PHE A 286 -8.50 -12.87 -21.09
N ALA A 287 -7.85 -11.72 -21.14
CA ALA A 287 -7.37 -11.12 -22.38
C ALA A 287 -6.32 -12.02 -23.06
N ALA A 288 -5.44 -12.65 -22.29
CA ALA A 288 -4.51 -13.65 -22.82
C ALA A 288 -5.24 -14.88 -23.39
N LEU A 289 -6.27 -15.39 -22.71
CA LEU A 289 -7.11 -16.49 -23.21
C LEU A 289 -7.93 -16.13 -24.44
N ALA A 290 -8.28 -14.86 -24.62
CA ALA A 290 -8.98 -14.36 -25.79
C ALA A 290 -8.03 -13.87 -26.90
N GLU A 291 -6.72 -13.88 -26.64
CA GLU A 291 -5.66 -13.32 -27.49
C GLU A 291 -5.95 -11.87 -27.92
N VAL A 292 -6.32 -11.03 -26.95
CA VAL A 292 -6.59 -9.60 -27.14
C VAL A 292 -5.77 -8.76 -26.15
N ASN A 293 -5.65 -7.47 -26.44
CA ASN A 293 -5.01 -6.53 -25.52
C ASN A 293 -5.95 -6.23 -24.32
N PRO A 294 -5.47 -6.28 -23.06
CA PRO A 294 -6.30 -6.03 -21.88
C PRO A 294 -6.84 -4.59 -21.80
N ASN A 295 -6.09 -3.58 -22.26
CA ASN A 295 -6.59 -2.20 -22.37
C ASN A 295 -7.72 -2.11 -23.38
N ALA A 296 -7.52 -2.70 -24.57
CA ALA A 296 -8.54 -2.68 -25.63
C ALA A 296 -9.82 -3.39 -25.18
N LEU A 297 -9.71 -4.49 -24.43
CA LEU A 297 -10.87 -5.18 -23.87
C LEU A 297 -11.59 -4.32 -22.82
N ALA A 298 -10.86 -3.69 -21.90
CA ALA A 298 -11.44 -2.80 -20.91
C ALA A 298 -12.20 -1.64 -21.57
N ILE A 299 -11.60 -1.01 -22.60
CA ILE A 299 -12.21 0.06 -23.39
C ILE A 299 -13.44 -0.47 -24.14
N ALA A 300 -13.34 -1.62 -24.82
CA ALA A 300 -14.46 -2.22 -25.55
C ALA A 300 -15.67 -2.47 -24.65
N THR A 301 -15.45 -3.02 -23.44
CA THR A 301 -16.55 -3.24 -22.48
C THR A 301 -17.19 -1.92 -22.02
N ARG A 302 -16.39 -0.89 -21.74
CA ARG A 302 -16.91 0.42 -21.30
C ARG A 302 -17.64 1.16 -22.41
N GLN A 303 -17.08 1.19 -23.61
CA GLN A 303 -17.62 1.99 -24.71
C GLN A 303 -18.80 1.30 -25.41
N LEU A 304 -18.66 0.02 -25.76
CA LEU A 304 -19.68 -0.71 -26.53
C LEU A 304 -20.81 -1.24 -25.63
N LEU A 305 -20.46 -1.75 -24.44
CA LEU A 305 -21.45 -2.35 -23.54
C LEU A 305 -21.90 -1.45 -22.40
N LYS A 306 -21.28 -0.27 -22.21
CA LYS A 306 -21.52 0.64 -21.07
C LYS A 306 -21.36 -0.07 -19.71
N ARG A 307 -20.44 -1.04 -19.64
CA ARG A 307 -20.21 -1.91 -18.47
C ARG A 307 -18.70 -2.03 -18.20
N ASN A 308 -18.31 -2.21 -16.94
CA ASN A 308 -16.92 -2.59 -16.63
C ASN A 308 -16.70 -4.10 -16.79
N PHE A 309 -15.45 -4.55 -16.74
CA PHE A 309 -15.08 -5.96 -16.87
C PHE A 309 -15.82 -6.85 -15.86
N ARG A 310 -15.93 -6.42 -14.60
CA ARG A 310 -16.68 -7.15 -13.57
C ARG A 310 -18.13 -7.41 -13.97
N VAL A 311 -18.85 -6.38 -14.41
CA VAL A 311 -20.26 -6.48 -14.82
C VAL A 311 -20.39 -7.35 -16.07
N PHE A 312 -19.46 -7.22 -17.02
CA PHE A 312 -19.39 -8.09 -18.21
C PHE A 312 -19.32 -9.57 -17.82
N VAL A 313 -18.42 -9.98 -16.91
CA VAL A 313 -18.33 -11.38 -16.49
C VAL A 313 -19.53 -11.82 -15.64
N TYR A 314 -20.03 -10.93 -14.76
CA TYR A 314 -21.20 -11.23 -13.93
C TYR A 314 -22.45 -11.53 -14.76
N HIS A 315 -22.62 -10.90 -15.92
CA HIS A 315 -23.69 -11.23 -16.86
C HIS A 315 -23.70 -12.74 -17.17
N TYR A 316 -22.56 -13.29 -17.59
CA TYR A 316 -22.45 -14.72 -17.89
C TYR A 316 -22.57 -15.62 -16.66
N ARG A 317 -22.07 -15.19 -15.49
CA ARG A 317 -22.26 -15.93 -14.23
C ARG A 317 -23.74 -16.05 -13.88
N LEU A 318 -24.51 -14.98 -14.06
CA LEU A 318 -25.96 -14.94 -13.77
C LEU A 318 -26.76 -15.77 -14.77
N GLU A 319 -26.45 -15.69 -16.07
CA GLU A 319 -27.09 -16.55 -17.08
C GLU A 319 -26.85 -18.04 -16.79
N TYR A 320 -25.62 -18.40 -16.43
CA TYR A 320 -25.30 -19.78 -16.05
C TYR A 320 -26.05 -20.19 -14.76
N ALA A 321 -26.08 -19.33 -13.74
CA ALA A 321 -26.83 -19.58 -12.51
C ALA A 321 -28.32 -19.81 -12.79
N LYS A 322 -28.93 -18.96 -13.63
CA LYS A 322 -30.32 -19.09 -14.09
C LYS A 322 -30.56 -20.47 -14.69
N ASN A 323 -29.73 -20.85 -15.66
CA ASN A 323 -29.92 -22.11 -16.37
C ASN A 323 -29.75 -23.33 -15.47
N VAL A 324 -28.85 -23.27 -14.48
CA VAL A 324 -28.67 -24.37 -13.50
C VAL A 324 -29.86 -24.44 -12.53
N LEU A 325 -30.27 -23.32 -11.95
CA LEU A 325 -31.36 -23.28 -10.97
C LEU A 325 -32.72 -23.63 -11.57
N MET A 326 -32.96 -23.28 -12.84
CA MET A 326 -34.21 -23.61 -13.53
C MET A 326 -34.29 -25.06 -14.02
N ARG A 327 -33.14 -25.74 -14.16
CA ARG A 327 -33.06 -27.09 -14.76
C ARG A 327 -32.63 -28.18 -13.78
N SER A 328 -32.29 -27.83 -12.55
CA SER A 328 -31.82 -28.80 -11.55
C SER A 328 -32.22 -28.37 -10.13
N ASP A 329 -32.40 -29.35 -9.25
CA ASP A 329 -32.65 -29.15 -7.81
C ASP A 329 -31.39 -28.73 -7.03
N ALA A 330 -30.45 -28.05 -7.69
CA ALA A 330 -29.23 -27.59 -7.08
C ALA A 330 -29.53 -26.51 -6.04
N ARG A 331 -29.01 -26.68 -4.82
CA ARG A 331 -29.14 -25.66 -3.76
C ARG A 331 -28.48 -24.35 -4.21
N VAL A 332 -29.18 -23.23 -4.02
CA VAL A 332 -28.72 -21.88 -4.40
C VAL A 332 -27.36 -21.56 -3.79
N SER A 333 -27.13 -21.94 -2.53
CA SER A 333 -25.83 -21.80 -1.85
C SER A 333 -24.68 -22.55 -2.54
N ALA A 334 -24.93 -23.73 -3.10
CA ALA A 334 -23.92 -24.50 -3.83
C ALA A 334 -23.57 -23.84 -5.17
N VAL A 335 -24.56 -23.31 -5.88
CA VAL A 335 -24.37 -22.56 -7.14
C VAL A 335 -23.63 -21.24 -6.87
N ALA A 336 -23.98 -20.54 -5.78
CA ALA A 336 -23.32 -19.31 -5.35
C ALA A 336 -21.82 -19.54 -5.10
N LYS A 337 -21.49 -20.56 -4.29
CA LYS A 337 -20.09 -20.92 -3.99
C LYS A 337 -19.30 -21.31 -5.24
N ARG A 338 -19.92 -22.05 -6.17
CA ARG A 338 -19.27 -22.49 -7.42
C ARG A 338 -18.95 -21.33 -8.37
N LEU A 339 -19.71 -20.24 -8.29
CA LEU A 339 -19.54 -19.07 -9.15
C LEU A 339 -18.81 -17.91 -8.45
N GLY A 340 -18.32 -18.13 -7.23
CA GLY A 340 -17.56 -17.12 -6.49
C GLY A 340 -18.39 -15.97 -5.93
N PHE A 341 -19.71 -16.16 -5.74
CA PHE A 341 -20.54 -15.16 -5.08
C PHE A 341 -20.33 -15.18 -3.55
N ASP A 342 -20.26 -14.00 -2.94
CA ASP A 342 -19.93 -13.82 -1.51
C ASP A 342 -20.94 -14.49 -0.56
N SER A 343 -22.21 -14.56 -0.96
CA SER A 343 -23.25 -15.23 -0.18
C SER A 343 -24.46 -15.61 -1.04
N GLU A 344 -25.27 -16.53 -0.53
CA GLU A 344 -26.58 -16.87 -1.10
C GLU A 344 -27.50 -15.64 -1.14
N LYS A 345 -27.55 -14.85 -0.07
CA LYS A 345 -28.33 -13.61 -0.03
C LYS A 345 -27.91 -12.62 -1.11
N PHE A 346 -26.59 -12.51 -1.37
CA PHE A 346 -26.07 -11.68 -2.46
C PHE A 346 -26.51 -12.21 -3.82
N LEU A 347 -26.39 -13.52 -4.06
CA LEU A 347 -26.84 -14.12 -5.32
C LEU A 347 -28.35 -13.89 -5.52
N SER A 348 -29.19 -14.18 -4.54
CA SER A 348 -30.63 -13.98 -4.66
C SER A 348 -31.01 -12.53 -4.92
N GLY A 349 -30.39 -11.57 -4.21
CA GLY A 349 -30.64 -10.14 -4.42
C GLY A 349 -30.19 -9.63 -5.79
N VAL A 350 -29.02 -10.05 -6.28
CA VAL A 350 -28.52 -9.67 -7.62
C VAL A 350 -29.33 -10.36 -8.72
N PHE A 351 -29.71 -11.62 -8.51
CA PHE A 351 -30.50 -12.41 -9.45
C PHE A 351 -31.90 -11.83 -9.67
N VAL A 352 -32.58 -11.41 -8.60
CA VAL A 352 -33.89 -10.73 -8.68
C VAL A 352 -33.77 -9.45 -9.51
N LYS A 353 -32.80 -8.58 -9.18
CA LYS A 353 -32.56 -7.34 -9.96
C LYS A 353 -32.24 -7.61 -11.43
N TYR A 354 -31.45 -8.65 -11.71
CA TYR A 354 -31.10 -9.03 -13.07
C TYR A 354 -32.31 -9.51 -13.88
N ILE A 355 -33.18 -10.33 -13.28
CA ILE A 355 -34.44 -10.76 -13.91
C ILE A 355 -35.38 -9.56 -14.15
N GLU A 356 -35.54 -8.68 -13.16
CA GLU A 356 -36.35 -7.46 -13.31
C GLU A 356 -35.85 -6.56 -14.44
N GLN A 357 -34.53 -6.43 -14.60
CA GLN A 357 -33.92 -5.61 -15.65
C GLN A 357 -34.07 -6.23 -17.04
N MET A 358 -33.85 -7.55 -17.19
CA MET A 358 -34.10 -8.23 -18.46
C MET A 358 -35.58 -8.24 -18.84
N GLY A 359 -36.49 -8.31 -17.87
CA GLY A 359 -37.93 -8.18 -18.11
C GLY A 359 -38.32 -6.81 -18.70
N LYS A 360 -37.56 -5.76 -18.40
CA LYS A 360 -37.76 -4.40 -18.97
C LYS A 360 -37.09 -4.22 -20.34
N GLU A 361 -35.95 -4.87 -20.57
CA GLU A 361 -35.24 -4.83 -21.86
C GLU A 361 -35.90 -5.71 -22.93
N GLY A 362 -36.64 -6.77 -22.54
CA GLY A 362 -37.40 -7.64 -23.44
C GLY A 362 -38.84 -7.19 -23.73
N SER A 363 -39.29 -6.06 -23.17
CA SER A 363 -40.63 -5.49 -23.37
C SER A 363 -40.65 -4.28 -24.32
N HIS A 364 -39.62 -4.11 -25.13
CA HIS A 364 -39.50 -3.07 -26.16
C HIS A 364 -39.33 -3.66 -27.56
#